data_AF-A0A937A4B5-F1
#
_entry.id   AF-A0A937A4B5-F1
#
_cell.length_a   1.000
_cell.length_b   1.000
_cell.length_c   1.000
_cell.angle_alpha   90.00
_cell.angle_beta   90.00
_cell.angle_gamma   90.00
#
_symmetry.space_group_name_H-M   'P 1'
#
loop_
_entity.id
_entity.type
_entity.pdbx_description
1 polymer ?
#
loop_
_entity_poly.entity_id
_entity_poly.type
_entity_poly.pdbx_seq_one_letter_code
_entity_poly.pdbx_strand_id
1 'polypeptide(L)'
;MFSSFRKERVLDLTEYPTGPCDPRRALQEFQASAAQPDPNMTSSLADTQQALAATSLESSTIAEGWISGALDSVLIVELNSDDVLSSWSVLRGLAEQLLRFPLVSQLEDIDGLFRDEPAHPDDLAYVTYPTKVLKDYLTIDGFAALQDGEVMRGEFSPLRSAELFNGLARVLGETQRTFGSAPDVEDVSALIAKGVLRSNADLELWLLNWEVEHFGDAALDVSHLGDSDLIDFDDESQYVAVLPPTPTAWEALLFMGWYGTQHDPATKIAALKSWNERFGAELVCGFASVLNLKVTRPPTSIQEAFALAIEHDHFASDKRTLSGLSLRDYARTLLASDRWQLMAKP
;
A
#
# COMPACT_ATOMS: atom_id res chain seq x y z
N MET A 1 6.06 -53.88 4.17
CA MET A 1 5.04 -52.81 4.23
C MET A 1 5.83 -51.51 4.41
N PHE A 2 5.83 -50.69 3.36
CA PHE A 2 6.50 -49.39 3.20
C PHE A 2 8.04 -49.32 3.27
N SER A 3 8.60 -49.32 2.06
CA SER A 3 9.96 -48.96 1.67
C SER A 3 9.96 -47.51 1.16
N SER A 4 11.03 -46.78 1.45
CA SER A 4 11.57 -45.65 0.67
C SER A 4 10.71 -44.37 0.57
N PHE A 5 11.03 -43.38 1.42
CA PHE A 5 10.93 -41.97 1.04
C PHE A 5 12.32 -41.32 1.03
N ARG A 6 12.51 -40.51 -0.02
CA ARG A 6 13.77 -40.06 -0.60
C ARG A 6 14.51 -39.03 0.26
N LYS A 7 15.83 -39.09 0.07
CA LYS A 7 16.89 -38.15 0.42
C LYS A 7 16.50 -36.67 0.35
N GLU A 8 16.89 -35.99 1.42
CA GLU A 8 17.24 -34.57 1.54
C GLU A 8 17.82 -33.98 0.24
N ARG A 9 17.22 -32.89 -0.22
CA ARG A 9 17.94 -31.77 -0.84
C ARG A 9 17.87 -30.63 0.14
N VAL A 10 18.91 -30.48 0.95
CA VAL A 10 19.23 -29.20 1.56
C VAL A 10 19.70 -28.31 0.41
N LEU A 11 18.93 -27.28 0.08
CA LEU A 11 19.37 -26.22 -0.82
C LEU A 11 20.40 -25.38 -0.06
N ASP A 12 21.63 -25.39 -0.57
CA ASP A 12 22.73 -24.56 -0.09
C ASP A 12 22.44 -23.10 -0.45
N LEU A 13 22.07 -22.29 0.54
CA LEU A 13 21.72 -20.87 0.38
C LEU A 13 22.95 -19.97 0.10
N THR A 14 24.14 -20.54 -0.12
CA THR A 14 25.34 -19.79 -0.49
C THR A 14 25.56 -19.62 -1.99
N GLU A 15 24.73 -20.25 -2.83
CA GLU A 15 24.79 -20.16 -4.29
C GLU A 15 23.62 -19.37 -4.90
N TYR A 16 23.31 -18.17 -4.40
CA TYR A 16 22.59 -17.21 -5.24
C TYR A 16 23.61 -16.57 -6.20
N PRO A 17 23.48 -16.74 -7.53
CA PRO A 17 24.38 -16.08 -8.45
C PRO A 17 24.18 -14.57 -8.33
N THR A 18 25.22 -13.87 -7.91
CA THR A 18 25.29 -12.40 -7.81
C THR A 18 25.39 -11.70 -9.18
N GLY A 19 24.73 -12.27 -10.20
CA GLY A 19 24.60 -11.68 -11.53
C GLY A 19 23.18 -11.15 -11.75
N PRO A 20 22.95 -10.26 -12.75
CA PRO A 20 21.61 -9.81 -13.09
C PRO A 20 20.74 -11.04 -13.38
N CYS A 21 19.68 -11.19 -12.59
CA CYS A 21 18.72 -12.28 -12.78
C CYS A 21 18.11 -12.14 -14.18
N ASP A 22 18.03 -13.22 -14.95
CA ASP A 22 17.26 -13.21 -16.20
C ASP A 22 15.79 -13.50 -15.80
N PRO A 23 14.84 -12.56 -15.98
CA PRO A 23 13.45 -12.75 -15.55
C PRO A 23 12.85 -14.01 -16.18
N ARG A 24 13.23 -14.32 -17.42
CA ARG A 24 12.75 -15.51 -18.12
C ARG A 24 13.25 -16.77 -17.46
N ARG A 25 14.50 -16.78 -17.03
CA ARG A 25 15.09 -17.92 -16.33
C ARG A 25 14.49 -18.07 -14.93
N ALA A 26 14.32 -16.98 -14.19
CA ALA A 26 13.67 -17.00 -12.87
C ALA A 26 12.22 -17.51 -12.97
N LEU A 27 11.45 -17.02 -13.95
CA LEU A 27 10.08 -17.48 -14.20
C LEU A 27 10.02 -18.95 -14.66
N GLN A 28 11.00 -19.42 -15.44
CA GLN A 28 11.11 -20.84 -15.83
C GLN A 28 11.48 -21.75 -14.65
N GLU A 29 12.43 -21.33 -13.82
CA GLU A 29 12.81 -22.05 -12.60
C GLU A 29 11.64 -22.06 -11.59
N PHE A 30 10.87 -20.97 -11.52
CA PHE A 30 9.62 -20.86 -10.78
C PHE A 30 8.53 -21.80 -11.29
N GLN A 31 8.26 -21.85 -12.60
CA GLN A 31 7.32 -22.81 -13.20
C GLN A 31 7.70 -24.27 -12.88
N ALA A 32 8.99 -24.55 -12.77
CA ALA A 32 9.50 -25.88 -12.44
C ALA A 32 9.39 -26.24 -10.95
N SER A 33 9.28 -25.25 -10.05
CA SER A 33 9.21 -25.44 -8.59
C SER A 33 7.79 -25.39 -8.03
N ALA A 34 6.85 -24.77 -8.73
CA ALA A 34 5.44 -24.68 -8.33
C ALA A 34 4.77 -26.06 -8.23
N ALA A 35 3.87 -26.23 -7.25
CA ALA A 35 3.06 -27.44 -7.10
C ALA A 35 2.26 -27.73 -8.38
N GLN A 36 2.14 -29.01 -8.76
CA GLN A 36 1.44 -29.39 -9.99
C GLN A 36 -0.07 -29.07 -9.90
N PRO A 37 -0.67 -28.53 -10.98
CA PRO A 37 -2.07 -28.11 -11.01
C PRO A 37 -3.05 -29.28 -10.86
N ASP A 38 -4.25 -29.00 -10.36
CA ASP A 38 -5.39 -29.92 -10.46
C ASP A 38 -5.74 -30.12 -11.95
N PRO A 39 -5.71 -31.35 -12.49
CA PRO A 39 -5.96 -31.63 -13.90
C PRO A 39 -7.38 -31.27 -14.38
N ASN A 40 -8.31 -30.89 -13.50
CA ASN A 40 -9.64 -30.40 -13.87
C ASN A 40 -9.71 -28.88 -14.06
N MET A 41 -8.64 -28.13 -13.83
CA MET A 41 -8.61 -26.67 -14.03
C MET A 41 -7.94 -26.33 -15.36
N THR A 42 -8.70 -25.76 -16.29
CA THR A 42 -8.22 -25.32 -17.62
C THR A 42 -8.72 -23.91 -17.90
N SER A 43 -7.81 -22.96 -18.19
CA SER A 43 -7.88 -21.91 -19.24
C SER A 43 -7.18 -20.57 -18.92
N SER A 44 -6.95 -20.23 -17.64
CA SER A 44 -6.48 -18.89 -17.24
C SER A 44 -5.18 -18.41 -17.93
N LEU A 45 -4.16 -19.29 -18.02
CA LEU A 45 -2.89 -18.96 -18.67
C LEU A 45 -3.04 -18.73 -20.18
N ALA A 46 -3.77 -19.60 -20.88
CA ALA A 46 -3.98 -19.49 -22.33
C ALA A 46 -4.81 -18.25 -22.70
N ASP A 47 -5.85 -17.96 -21.92
CA ASP A 47 -6.69 -16.78 -22.09
C ASP A 47 -5.87 -15.49 -21.86
N THR A 48 -4.99 -15.49 -20.86
CA THR A 48 -4.07 -14.37 -20.61
C THR A 48 -3.09 -14.20 -21.76
N GLN A 49 -2.45 -15.27 -22.24
CA GLN A 49 -1.57 -15.22 -23.42
C GLN A 49 -2.29 -14.65 -24.65
N GLN A 50 -3.52 -15.09 -24.89
CA GLN A 50 -4.34 -14.59 -26.00
C GLN A 50 -4.68 -13.11 -25.83
N ALA A 51 -5.02 -12.66 -24.62
CA ALA A 51 -5.33 -11.25 -24.34
C ALA A 51 -4.10 -10.35 -24.52
N LEU A 52 -2.90 -10.81 -24.10
CA LEU A 52 -1.66 -10.04 -24.25
C LEU A 52 -1.17 -9.95 -25.69
N ALA A 53 -1.51 -10.91 -26.55
CA ALA A 53 -1.03 -10.98 -27.95
C ALA A 53 -1.44 -9.78 -28.83
N ALA A 54 -2.37 -8.93 -28.38
CA ALA A 54 -2.78 -7.70 -29.06
C ALA A 54 -2.29 -6.42 -28.34
N THR A 55 -1.29 -6.54 -27.46
CA THR A 55 -0.82 -5.46 -26.59
C THR A 55 0.70 -5.31 -26.67
N SER A 56 1.25 -4.27 -26.03
CA SER A 56 2.70 -4.12 -25.88
C SER A 56 3.37 -5.21 -25.04
N LEU A 57 2.60 -6.10 -24.40
CA LEU A 57 3.08 -7.23 -23.60
C LEU A 57 3.00 -8.58 -24.33
N GLU A 58 2.83 -8.57 -25.65
CA GLU A 58 2.72 -9.79 -26.48
C GLU A 58 3.92 -10.75 -26.35
N SER A 59 5.10 -10.23 -26.00
CA SER A 59 6.33 -11.01 -25.82
C SER A 59 6.67 -11.31 -24.35
N SER A 60 5.80 -10.91 -23.40
CA SER A 60 6.04 -11.13 -21.97
C SER A 60 5.98 -12.61 -21.62
N THR A 61 6.92 -13.05 -20.79
CA THR A 61 6.86 -14.39 -20.20
C THR A 61 5.74 -14.44 -19.17
N ILE A 62 4.96 -15.53 -19.16
CA ILE A 62 3.90 -15.76 -18.19
C ILE A 62 4.19 -17.05 -17.43
N ALA A 63 4.16 -16.97 -16.10
CA ALA A 63 4.20 -18.12 -15.21
C ALA A 63 2.89 -18.27 -14.43
N GLU A 64 2.66 -19.47 -13.93
CA GLU A 64 1.49 -19.82 -13.13
C GLU A 64 1.98 -20.49 -11.84
N GLY A 65 1.41 -20.11 -10.71
CA GLY A 65 1.74 -20.66 -9.40
C GLY A 65 0.54 -20.67 -8.45
N TRP A 66 0.73 -21.27 -7.28
CA TRP A 66 -0.34 -21.52 -6.32
C TRP A 66 -0.03 -20.91 -4.96
N ILE A 67 -0.91 -20.04 -4.48
CA ILE A 67 -0.84 -19.50 -3.11
C ILE A 67 -1.73 -20.33 -2.21
N SER A 68 -1.22 -20.74 -1.05
CA SER A 68 -1.98 -21.52 -0.07
C SER A 68 -3.26 -20.79 0.35
N GLY A 69 -4.40 -21.48 0.26
CA GLY A 69 -5.71 -20.91 0.60
C GLY A 69 -6.35 -20.02 -0.47
N ALA A 70 -5.71 -19.82 -1.63
CA ALA A 70 -6.35 -19.25 -2.82
C ALA A 70 -7.31 -20.26 -3.47
N LEU A 71 -8.36 -19.75 -4.14
CA LEU A 71 -9.36 -20.58 -4.83
C LEU A 71 -8.95 -20.96 -6.26
N ASP A 72 -7.95 -20.27 -6.82
CA ASP A 72 -7.45 -20.45 -8.18
C ASP A 72 -5.97 -20.02 -8.21
N SER A 73 -5.27 -20.34 -9.30
CA SER A 73 -3.86 -20.02 -9.50
C SER A 73 -3.64 -18.51 -9.58
N VAL A 74 -2.42 -18.09 -9.29
CA VAL A 74 -1.92 -16.73 -9.52
C VAL A 74 -1.03 -16.77 -10.75
N LEU A 75 -1.21 -15.82 -11.67
CA LEU A 75 -0.32 -15.68 -12.82
C LEU A 75 0.73 -14.60 -12.53
N ILE A 76 1.92 -14.79 -13.08
CA ILE A 76 3.01 -13.82 -13.02
C ILE A 76 3.36 -13.43 -14.45
N VAL A 77 3.35 -12.14 -14.75
CA VAL A 77 3.67 -11.61 -16.07
C VAL A 77 4.91 -10.73 -15.97
N GLU A 78 5.91 -11.01 -16.79
CA GLU A 78 7.09 -10.16 -16.96
C GLU A 78 6.69 -8.76 -17.47
N LEU A 79 7.12 -7.71 -16.79
CA LEU A 79 6.89 -6.32 -17.20
C LEU A 79 8.11 -5.77 -17.92
N ASN A 80 7.90 -4.72 -18.71
CA ASN A 80 9.00 -3.93 -19.22
C ASN A 80 9.55 -3.03 -18.10
N SER A 81 10.77 -3.30 -17.64
CA SER A 81 11.44 -2.49 -16.60
C SER A 81 11.62 -1.03 -17.01
N ASP A 82 11.77 -0.73 -18.31
CA ASP A 82 11.92 0.65 -18.80
C ASP A 82 10.61 1.45 -18.71
N ASP A 83 9.45 0.77 -18.59
CA ASP A 83 8.14 1.40 -18.47
C ASP A 83 7.11 0.51 -17.73
N VAL A 84 7.34 0.38 -16.42
CA VAL A 84 6.53 -0.45 -15.52
C VAL A 84 5.08 0.05 -15.45
N LEU A 85 4.86 1.36 -15.39
CA LEU A 85 3.53 1.95 -15.25
C LEU A 85 2.67 1.78 -16.51
N SER A 86 3.25 1.92 -17.71
CA SER A 86 2.51 1.62 -18.94
C SER A 86 2.17 0.15 -19.02
N SER A 87 3.10 -0.73 -18.64
CA SER A 87 2.87 -2.18 -18.60
C SER A 87 1.74 -2.54 -17.63
N TRP A 88 1.75 -1.97 -16.42
CA TRP A 88 0.65 -2.12 -15.46
C TRP A 88 -0.68 -1.59 -16.00
N SER A 89 -0.68 -0.43 -16.67
CA SER A 89 -1.89 0.17 -17.23
C SER A 89 -2.54 -0.70 -18.32
N VAL A 90 -1.73 -1.38 -19.15
CA VAL A 90 -2.21 -2.36 -20.13
C VAL A 90 -2.93 -3.52 -19.42
N LEU A 91 -2.29 -4.13 -18.42
CA LEU A 91 -2.88 -5.22 -17.65
C LEU A 91 -4.13 -4.78 -16.90
N ARG A 92 -4.14 -3.55 -16.37
CA ARG A 92 -5.27 -2.99 -15.63
C ARG A 92 -6.50 -2.87 -16.53
N GLY A 93 -6.30 -2.51 -17.80
CA GLY A 93 -7.35 -2.48 -18.82
C GLY A 93 -7.92 -3.86 -19.18
N LEU A 94 -7.18 -4.94 -18.91
CA LEU A 94 -7.61 -6.33 -19.13
C LEU A 94 -8.19 -6.98 -17.88
N ALA A 95 -8.17 -6.32 -16.72
CA ALA A 95 -8.48 -6.95 -15.44
C ALA A 95 -9.90 -7.56 -15.36
N GLU A 96 -10.91 -6.89 -15.93
CA GLU A 96 -12.28 -7.40 -15.98
C GLU A 96 -12.42 -8.60 -16.94
N GLN A 97 -11.72 -8.56 -18.07
CA GLN A 97 -11.71 -9.66 -19.05
C GLN A 97 -11.03 -10.89 -18.47
N LEU A 98 -9.92 -10.70 -17.76
CA LEU A 98 -9.13 -11.78 -17.18
C LEU A 98 -9.63 -12.22 -15.81
N LEU A 99 -10.55 -11.46 -15.20
CA LEU A 99 -10.96 -11.60 -13.80
C LEU A 99 -9.77 -11.53 -12.83
N ARG A 100 -8.76 -10.71 -13.17
CA ARG A 100 -7.46 -10.64 -12.48
C ARG A 100 -6.92 -9.22 -12.47
N PHE A 101 -6.78 -8.65 -11.29
CA PHE A 101 -6.30 -7.30 -11.08
C PHE A 101 -4.78 -7.29 -10.94
N PRO A 102 -4.03 -6.50 -11.72
CA PRO A 102 -2.57 -6.53 -11.68
C PRO A 102 -1.99 -5.78 -10.48
N LEU A 103 -1.05 -6.43 -9.80
CA LEU A 103 -0.18 -5.80 -8.81
C LEU A 103 1.26 -5.91 -9.25
N VAL A 104 1.97 -4.80 -9.28
CA VAL A 104 3.42 -4.81 -9.52
C VAL A 104 4.14 -5.28 -8.27
N SER A 105 5.17 -6.11 -8.46
CA SER A 105 6.11 -6.54 -7.44
C SER A 105 7.52 -6.64 -8.02
N GLN A 106 8.54 -6.56 -7.15
CA GLN A 106 9.91 -6.86 -7.54
C GLN A 106 10.03 -8.37 -7.78
N LEU A 107 10.80 -8.77 -8.79
CA LEU A 107 10.99 -10.17 -9.12
C LEU A 107 11.60 -10.95 -7.94
N GLU A 108 12.44 -10.32 -7.12
CA GLU A 108 13.04 -10.98 -5.94
C GLU A 108 12.06 -11.20 -4.78
N ASP A 109 10.96 -10.46 -4.73
CA ASP A 109 9.95 -10.55 -3.67
C ASP A 109 8.92 -11.66 -3.92
N ILE A 110 8.80 -12.18 -5.15
CA ILE A 110 7.73 -13.14 -5.49
C ILE A 110 7.93 -14.52 -4.85
N ASP A 111 9.17 -14.90 -4.52
CA ASP A 111 9.47 -16.19 -3.90
C ASP A 111 8.78 -16.36 -2.53
N GLY A 112 8.49 -15.26 -1.84
CA GLY A 112 7.75 -15.26 -0.58
C GLY A 112 6.26 -15.59 -0.73
N LEU A 113 5.66 -15.31 -1.89
CA LEU A 113 4.22 -15.45 -2.13
C LEU A 113 3.74 -16.92 -2.16
N PHE A 114 4.62 -17.85 -2.53
CA PHE A 114 4.27 -19.24 -2.81
C PHE A 114 4.75 -20.24 -1.75
N ARG A 115 5.25 -19.75 -0.61
CA ARG A 115 5.70 -20.63 0.48
C ARG A 115 4.51 -21.16 1.26
N ASP A 116 4.38 -22.49 1.34
CA ASP A 116 3.33 -23.17 2.12
C ASP A 116 3.48 -22.96 3.63
N GLU A 117 4.71 -22.75 4.11
CA GLU A 117 5.03 -22.43 5.49
C GLU A 117 6.00 -21.25 5.55
N PRO A 118 5.81 -20.31 6.50
CA PRO A 118 6.77 -19.23 6.73
C PRO A 118 8.10 -19.84 7.18
N ALA A 119 9.22 -19.39 6.60
CA ALA A 119 10.54 -19.95 6.91
C ALA A 119 10.96 -19.69 8.36
N HIS A 120 10.41 -18.64 8.98
CA HIS A 120 10.51 -18.31 10.38
C HIS A 120 9.11 -18.03 10.98
N PRO A 121 8.83 -18.28 12.26
CA PRO A 121 7.57 -17.88 12.90
C PRO A 121 7.27 -16.38 12.79
N ASP A 122 8.30 -15.54 12.68
CA ASP A 122 8.15 -14.10 12.44
C ASP A 122 7.90 -13.77 10.95
N ASP A 123 8.14 -14.72 10.03
CA ASP A 123 7.77 -14.64 8.61
C ASP A 123 6.28 -14.96 8.36
N LEU A 124 5.51 -15.25 9.42
CA LEU A 124 4.03 -15.25 9.38
C LEU A 124 3.47 -13.94 8.81
N ALA A 125 4.30 -12.90 8.79
CA ALA A 125 4.17 -11.63 8.10
C ALA A 125 3.65 -11.66 6.65
N TYR A 126 3.90 -12.74 5.91
CA TYR A 126 3.71 -12.74 4.46
C TYR A 126 2.56 -13.60 3.96
N VAL A 127 2.01 -14.50 4.79
CA VAL A 127 0.98 -15.44 4.34
C VAL A 127 -0.39 -15.01 4.84
N THR A 128 -0.99 -14.05 4.13
CA THR A 128 -2.41 -13.72 4.30
C THR A 128 -3.22 -14.84 3.66
N TYR A 129 -3.97 -15.63 4.46
CA TYR A 129 -4.92 -16.61 3.92
C TYR A 129 -6.12 -15.88 3.32
N PRO A 130 -6.24 -15.73 1.99
CA PRO A 130 -7.17 -14.78 1.38
C PRO A 130 -8.61 -15.10 1.77
N THR A 131 -8.98 -16.38 1.75
CA THR A 131 -10.33 -16.85 2.08
C THR A 131 -10.73 -16.66 3.54
N LYS A 132 -9.78 -16.61 4.47
CA LYS A 132 -10.06 -16.33 5.90
C LYS A 132 -10.33 -14.84 6.08
N VAL A 133 -9.42 -13.99 5.58
CA VAL A 133 -9.59 -12.53 5.67
C VAL A 133 -10.83 -12.07 4.93
N LEU A 134 -11.15 -12.69 3.78
CA LEU A 134 -12.38 -12.41 3.03
C LEU A 134 -13.66 -12.74 3.82
N LYS A 135 -13.63 -13.68 4.77
CA LYS A 135 -14.79 -13.92 5.64
C LYS A 135 -14.89 -12.88 6.75
N ASP A 136 -13.74 -12.50 7.31
CA ASP A 136 -13.67 -11.58 8.43
C ASP A 136 -14.07 -10.14 8.01
N TYR A 137 -13.61 -9.65 6.85
CA TYR A 137 -13.92 -8.27 6.43
C TYR A 137 -15.40 -8.02 6.11
N LEU A 138 -16.17 -9.05 5.70
CA LEU A 138 -17.61 -8.90 5.41
C LEU A 138 -18.41 -8.42 6.63
N THR A 139 -17.82 -8.50 7.82
CA THR A 139 -18.40 -8.06 9.09
C THR A 139 -17.93 -6.69 9.54
N ILE A 140 -17.00 -6.06 8.81
CA ILE A 140 -16.33 -4.82 9.18
C ILE A 140 -16.81 -3.69 8.27
N ASP A 141 -17.31 -2.61 8.88
CA ASP A 141 -17.41 -1.33 8.18
C ASP A 141 -16.03 -0.67 8.23
N GLY A 142 -15.31 -0.68 7.11
CA GLY A 142 -13.94 -0.18 7.04
C GLY A 142 -13.80 1.30 7.37
N PHE A 143 -14.83 2.10 7.06
CA PHE A 143 -14.84 3.52 7.42
C PHE A 143 -15.03 3.68 8.93
N ALA A 144 -15.97 2.95 9.52
CA ALA A 144 -16.19 2.99 10.96
C ALA A 144 -15.02 2.40 11.76
N ALA A 145 -14.37 1.35 11.25
CA ALA A 145 -13.23 0.69 11.89
C ALA A 145 -11.99 1.59 11.94
N LEU A 146 -11.72 2.36 10.88
CA LEU A 146 -10.68 3.40 10.88
C LEU A 146 -11.01 4.58 11.81
N GLN A 147 -12.30 4.80 12.10
CA GLN A 147 -12.77 5.85 13.00
C GLN A 147 -12.91 5.41 14.46
N ASP A 148 -12.82 4.12 14.77
CA ASP A 148 -12.96 3.62 16.14
C ASP A 148 -11.70 3.90 16.97
N GLY A 149 -11.90 4.54 18.12
CA GLY A 149 -10.86 5.21 18.91
C GLY A 149 -9.84 4.27 19.58
N GLU A 150 -10.11 2.96 19.67
CA GLU A 150 -9.16 2.01 20.24
C GLU A 150 -7.94 1.74 19.35
N VAL A 151 -8.05 1.95 18.03
CA VAL A 151 -6.92 1.78 17.09
C VAL A 151 -6.20 3.13 16.84
N MET A 152 -6.82 4.25 17.22
CA MET A 152 -6.33 5.64 17.10
C MET A 152 -5.29 6.10 18.16
N ARG A 153 -4.72 5.18 18.96
CA ARG A 153 -4.09 5.50 20.27
C ARG A 153 -2.80 6.34 20.24
N GLY A 154 -2.17 6.56 19.08
CA GLY A 154 -0.94 7.37 18.97
C GLY A 154 -1.19 8.88 18.88
N GLU A 155 -1.93 9.32 17.85
CA GLU A 155 -2.07 10.74 17.47
C GLU A 155 -3.22 11.47 18.17
N PHE A 156 -4.21 10.72 18.65
CA PHE A 156 -5.29 11.23 19.50
C PHE A 156 -4.94 11.18 20.99
N SER A 157 -3.64 11.06 21.31
CA SER A 157 -3.16 11.29 22.66
C SER A 157 -3.72 12.62 23.16
N PRO A 158 -4.48 12.63 24.28
CA PRO A 158 -5.00 13.87 24.81
C PRO A 158 -3.83 14.81 25.05
N LEU A 159 -3.97 16.07 24.64
CA LEU A 159 -2.95 17.08 24.86
C LEU A 159 -2.63 17.15 26.36
N ARG A 160 -1.51 16.55 26.80
CA ARG A 160 -1.06 16.57 28.20
C ARG A 160 -0.24 17.83 28.42
N SER A 161 -0.51 18.56 29.50
CA SER A 161 -0.01 19.91 29.74
C SER A 161 1.49 20.15 29.47
N ALA A 162 2.40 19.21 29.79
CA ALA A 162 3.83 19.38 29.54
C ALA A 162 4.28 19.08 28.10
N GLU A 163 3.66 18.10 27.44
CA GLU A 163 3.91 17.77 26.03
C GLU A 163 3.28 18.81 25.10
N LEU A 164 2.17 19.41 25.55
CA LEU A 164 1.42 20.51 24.95
C LEU A 164 2.30 21.72 24.62
N PHE A 165 3.08 22.22 25.60
CA PHE A 165 3.86 23.45 25.41
C PHE A 165 5.04 23.26 24.46
N ASN A 166 5.75 22.13 24.57
CA ASN A 166 6.86 21.81 23.68
C ASN A 166 6.39 21.51 22.25
N GLY A 167 5.26 20.81 22.12
CA GLY A 167 4.62 20.55 20.83
C GLY A 167 4.07 21.82 20.17
N LEU A 168 3.39 22.66 20.93
CA LEU A 168 2.75 23.88 20.42
C LEU A 168 3.77 24.87 19.86
N ALA A 169 4.88 25.13 20.58
CA ALA A 169 5.91 26.05 20.09
C ALA A 169 6.54 25.57 18.77
N ARG A 170 6.76 24.25 18.64
CA ARG A 170 7.28 23.65 17.40
C ARG A 170 6.30 23.87 16.24
N VAL A 171 5.04 23.51 16.43
CA VAL A 171 4.01 23.54 15.38
C VAL A 171 3.69 24.97 14.94
N LEU A 172 3.61 25.92 15.88
CA LEU A 172 3.47 27.34 15.56
C LEU A 172 4.72 27.89 14.86
N GLY A 173 5.91 27.46 15.28
CA GLY A 173 7.18 27.81 14.64
C GLY A 173 7.31 27.29 13.21
N GLU A 174 6.69 26.15 12.87
CA GLU A 174 6.56 25.66 11.49
C GLU A 174 5.68 26.60 10.67
N THR A 175 4.49 26.92 11.17
CA THR A 175 3.56 27.87 10.52
C THR A 175 4.23 29.22 10.26
N GLN A 176 4.92 29.77 11.27
CA GLN A 176 5.65 31.04 11.17
C GLN A 176 6.78 30.99 10.14
N ARG A 177 7.52 29.87 10.04
CA ARG A 177 8.60 29.70 9.06
C ARG A 177 8.06 29.61 7.64
N THR A 178 6.94 28.90 7.45
CA THR A 178 6.34 28.69 6.13
C THR A 178 5.65 29.95 5.61
N PHE A 179 4.83 30.60 6.45
CA PHE A 179 3.95 31.68 5.99
C PHE A 179 4.36 33.08 6.46
N GLY A 180 5.41 33.20 7.26
CA GLY A 180 5.86 34.49 7.82
C GLY A 180 4.94 35.06 8.92
N SER A 181 3.88 34.34 9.30
CA SER A 181 3.00 34.65 10.42
C SER A 181 2.44 33.35 11.02
N ALA A 182 2.17 33.35 12.32
CA ALA A 182 1.49 32.27 13.03
C ALA A 182 0.51 32.85 14.07
N PRO A 183 -0.47 32.05 14.53
CA PRO A 183 -1.31 32.42 15.67
C PRO A 183 -0.51 32.70 16.94
N ASP A 184 -1.07 33.53 17.81
CA ASP A 184 -0.49 33.76 19.13
C ASP A 184 -0.59 32.50 20.00
N VAL A 185 0.50 32.17 20.69
CA VAL A 185 0.59 31.00 21.56
C VAL A 185 -0.43 31.06 22.71
N GLU A 186 -0.75 32.25 23.21
CA GLU A 186 -1.72 32.46 24.29
C GLU A 186 -3.14 32.16 23.82
N ASP A 187 -3.49 32.56 22.60
CA ASP A 187 -4.80 32.30 22.00
C ASP A 187 -5.03 30.80 21.80
N VAL A 188 -4.05 30.10 21.24
CA VAL A 188 -4.15 28.64 21.04
C VAL A 188 -4.18 27.91 22.39
N SER A 189 -3.37 28.34 23.35
CA SER A 189 -3.39 27.81 24.71
C SER A 189 -4.76 27.99 25.38
N ALA A 190 -5.43 29.13 25.15
CA ALA A 190 -6.77 29.39 25.66
C ALA A 190 -7.83 28.48 25.02
N LEU A 191 -7.71 28.14 23.74
CA LEU A 191 -8.60 27.18 23.07
C LEU A 191 -8.46 25.77 23.67
N ILE A 192 -7.22 25.35 23.94
CA ILE A 192 -6.95 24.06 24.58
C ILE A 192 -7.48 24.03 26.02
N ALA A 193 -7.24 25.09 26.81
CA ALA A 193 -7.75 25.20 28.18
C ALA A 193 -9.28 25.18 28.27
N LYS A 194 -9.98 25.69 27.23
CA LYS A 194 -11.44 25.63 27.09
C LYS A 194 -11.96 24.27 26.60
N GLY A 195 -11.08 23.33 26.25
CA GLY A 195 -11.44 22.02 25.71
C GLY A 195 -11.99 22.08 24.28
N VAL A 196 -11.69 23.15 23.54
CA VAL A 196 -12.03 23.30 22.11
C VAL A 196 -11.11 22.40 21.29
N LEU A 197 -9.81 22.47 21.54
CA LEU A 197 -8.80 21.60 20.94
C LEU A 197 -8.46 20.49 21.94
N ARG A 198 -8.80 19.23 21.62
CA ARG A 198 -8.72 18.10 22.55
C ARG A 198 -7.59 17.13 22.21
N SER A 199 -7.13 17.16 20.96
CA SER A 199 -6.11 16.28 20.41
C SER A 199 -5.12 17.05 19.52
N ASN A 200 -4.01 16.41 19.15
CA ASN A 200 -3.11 16.96 18.14
C ASN A 200 -3.82 17.10 16.78
N ALA A 201 -4.68 16.15 16.41
CA ALA A 201 -5.48 16.24 15.20
C ALA A 201 -6.39 17.49 15.18
N ASP A 202 -7.00 17.86 16.32
CA ASP A 202 -7.80 19.08 16.41
C ASP A 202 -6.93 20.34 16.22
N LEU A 203 -5.74 20.37 16.81
CA LEU A 203 -4.80 21.48 16.65
C LEU A 203 -4.32 21.61 15.20
N GLU A 204 -3.95 20.50 14.57
CA GLU A 204 -3.51 20.44 13.18
C GLU A 204 -4.63 20.90 12.23
N LEU A 205 -5.87 20.46 12.43
CA LEU A 205 -7.02 20.90 11.65
C LEU A 205 -7.33 22.38 11.87
N TRP A 206 -7.25 22.85 13.12
CA TRP A 206 -7.49 24.25 13.45
C TRP A 206 -6.44 25.16 12.79
N LEU A 207 -5.17 24.79 12.85
CA LEU A 207 -4.09 25.51 12.17
C LEU A 207 -4.25 25.49 10.66
N LEU A 208 -4.60 24.35 10.08
CA LEU A 208 -4.87 24.26 8.65
C LEU A 208 -5.98 25.22 8.21
N ASN A 209 -7.08 25.28 8.96
CA ASN A 209 -8.16 26.23 8.66
C ASN A 209 -7.70 27.69 8.84
N TRP A 210 -6.91 27.99 9.87
CA TRP A 210 -6.34 29.31 10.08
C TRP A 210 -5.42 29.71 8.91
N GLU A 211 -4.54 28.81 8.47
CA GLU A 211 -3.63 29.01 7.34
C GLU A 211 -4.43 29.30 6.05
N VAL A 212 -5.47 28.49 5.76
CA VAL A 212 -6.35 28.69 4.59
C VAL A 212 -7.10 30.02 4.66
N GLU A 213 -7.61 30.40 5.83
CA GLU A 213 -8.30 31.68 6.03
C GLU A 213 -7.37 32.89 5.80
N HIS A 214 -6.11 32.80 6.20
CA HIS A 214 -5.16 33.92 6.18
C HIS A 214 -4.38 34.02 4.86
N PHE A 215 -4.08 32.90 4.21
CA PHE A 215 -3.22 32.87 3.02
C PHE A 215 -3.90 32.33 1.75
N GLY A 216 -5.14 31.83 1.85
CA GLY A 216 -5.89 31.32 0.69
C GLY A 216 -5.14 30.22 -0.05
N ASP A 217 -5.03 30.33 -1.38
CA ASP A 217 -4.37 29.33 -2.23
C ASP A 217 -2.89 29.09 -1.86
N ALA A 218 -2.21 30.10 -1.31
CA ALA A 218 -0.82 29.93 -0.85
C ALA A 218 -0.71 28.94 0.32
N ALA A 219 -1.77 28.75 1.10
CA ALA A 219 -1.83 27.73 2.16
C ALA A 219 -1.99 26.31 1.61
N LEU A 220 -2.30 26.13 0.32
CA LEU A 220 -2.47 24.83 -0.32
C LEU A 220 -1.28 24.46 -1.21
N ASP A 221 -0.29 25.34 -1.34
CA ASP A 221 0.92 25.10 -2.13
C ASP A 221 1.79 24.01 -1.49
N VAL A 222 2.09 22.96 -2.25
CA VAL A 222 2.92 21.82 -1.85
C VAL A 222 4.35 21.91 -2.36
N SER A 223 4.73 22.96 -3.10
CA SER A 223 6.06 23.04 -3.73
C SER A 223 7.21 22.98 -2.72
N HIS A 224 6.95 23.35 -1.46
CA HIS A 224 7.92 23.33 -0.37
C HIS A 224 8.08 21.95 0.29
N LEU A 225 7.20 20.99 0.00
CA LEU A 225 7.18 19.66 0.62
C LEU A 225 8.03 18.61 -0.15
N GLY A 226 8.58 18.98 -1.31
CA GLY A 226 9.39 18.10 -2.17
C GLY A 226 8.56 17.12 -3.01
N ASP A 227 9.21 16.45 -3.97
CA ASP A 227 8.57 15.47 -4.85
C ASP A 227 8.23 14.17 -4.06
N SER A 228 7.06 14.17 -3.43
CA SER A 228 6.50 12.99 -2.75
C SER A 228 5.65 12.10 -3.68
N ASP A 229 5.49 12.50 -4.95
CA ASP A 229 4.44 11.99 -5.86
C ASP A 229 4.90 10.90 -6.84
N LEU A 230 6.13 10.43 -6.73
CA LEU A 230 6.64 9.38 -7.60
C LEU A 230 6.38 8.01 -6.96
N ILE A 231 5.62 7.19 -7.69
CA ILE A 231 5.76 5.74 -7.57
C ILE A 231 7.15 5.45 -8.11
N ASP A 232 8.12 5.41 -7.19
CA ASP A 232 9.53 5.25 -7.54
C ASP A 232 9.79 3.77 -7.79
N PHE A 233 10.11 3.45 -9.04
CA PHE A 233 10.61 2.15 -9.44
C PHE A 233 12.12 2.31 -9.61
N ASP A 234 12.87 1.46 -8.94
CA ASP A 234 14.31 1.40 -9.04
C ASP A 234 14.70 0.89 -10.44
N ASP A 235 15.44 1.70 -11.18
CA ASP A 235 15.91 1.39 -12.55
C ASP A 235 16.79 0.13 -12.59
N GLU A 236 17.42 -0.26 -11.48
CA GLU A 236 18.23 -1.48 -11.40
C GLU A 236 17.39 -2.75 -11.09
N SER A 237 16.14 -2.56 -10.67
CA SER A 237 15.23 -3.64 -10.27
C SER A 237 14.47 -4.23 -11.47
N GLN A 238 14.13 -5.52 -11.34
CA GLN A 238 13.23 -6.21 -12.26
C GLN A 238 11.84 -6.32 -11.67
N TYR A 239 10.84 -6.03 -12.50
CA TYR A 239 9.45 -5.98 -12.08
C TYR A 239 8.59 -7.00 -12.81
N VAL A 240 7.63 -7.55 -12.07
CA VAL A 240 6.61 -8.45 -12.59
C VAL A 240 5.23 -7.97 -12.14
N ALA A 241 4.19 -8.32 -12.89
CA ALA A 241 2.83 -8.22 -12.43
C ALA A 241 2.36 -9.56 -11.87
N VAL A 242 1.90 -9.54 -10.63
CA VAL A 242 1.15 -10.59 -9.98
C VAL A 242 -0.33 -10.40 -10.33
N LEU A 243 -0.95 -11.42 -10.90
CA LEU A 243 -2.34 -11.45 -11.34
C LEU A 243 -3.13 -12.45 -10.48
N PRO A 244 -3.54 -12.06 -9.25
CA PRO A 244 -4.39 -12.88 -8.41
C PRO A 244 -5.77 -13.12 -9.03
N PRO A 245 -6.48 -14.19 -8.64
CA PRO A 245 -7.80 -14.54 -9.16
C PRO A 245 -8.92 -13.66 -8.59
N THR A 246 -8.77 -12.35 -8.74
CA THR A 246 -9.80 -11.35 -8.43
C THR A 246 -9.65 -10.17 -9.38
N PRO A 247 -10.73 -9.65 -10.00
CA PRO A 247 -10.70 -8.40 -10.75
C PRO A 247 -10.69 -7.17 -9.84
N THR A 248 -10.80 -7.36 -8.52
CA THR A 248 -11.07 -6.30 -7.55
C THR A 248 -9.77 -5.75 -6.97
N ALA A 249 -9.51 -4.46 -7.20
CA ALA A 249 -8.28 -3.78 -6.79
C ALA A 249 -7.91 -3.99 -5.31
N TRP A 250 -8.86 -3.76 -4.41
CA TRP A 250 -8.61 -3.82 -2.97
C TRP A 250 -8.51 -5.26 -2.43
N GLU A 251 -9.09 -6.26 -3.11
CA GLU A 251 -8.92 -7.67 -2.76
C GLU A 251 -7.54 -8.19 -3.14
N ALA A 252 -6.91 -7.59 -4.15
CA ALA A 252 -5.62 -8.04 -4.65
C ALA A 252 -4.52 -7.99 -3.57
N LEU A 253 -4.62 -7.08 -2.58
CA LEU A 253 -3.68 -7.03 -1.45
C LEU A 253 -3.62 -8.35 -0.66
N LEU A 254 -4.71 -9.13 -0.64
CA LEU A 254 -4.74 -10.41 0.06
C LEU A 254 -3.75 -11.45 -0.48
N PHE A 255 -3.34 -11.27 -1.74
CA PHE A 255 -2.43 -12.15 -2.45
C PHE A 255 -1.00 -11.62 -2.47
N MET A 256 -0.75 -10.51 -1.78
CA MET A 256 0.55 -9.87 -1.64
C MET A 256 0.95 -9.81 -0.17
N GLY A 257 2.20 -10.15 0.12
CA GLY A 257 2.76 -9.96 1.45
C GLY A 257 3.21 -8.51 1.64
N TRP A 258 2.36 -7.65 2.22
CA TRP A 258 2.75 -6.31 2.69
C TRP A 258 2.85 -6.29 4.21
N TYR A 259 3.97 -5.79 4.74
CA TYR A 259 4.27 -5.79 6.18
C TYR A 259 3.11 -5.22 7.02
N GLY A 260 2.47 -4.14 6.55
CA GLY A 260 1.36 -3.50 7.28
C GLY A 260 0.08 -4.34 7.42
N THR A 261 -0.04 -5.48 6.73
CA THR A 261 -1.17 -6.42 6.92
C THR A 261 -1.01 -7.39 8.09
N GLN A 262 0.15 -7.42 8.75
CA GLN A 262 0.37 -8.21 9.97
C GLN A 262 -0.60 -7.88 11.09
N HIS A 263 -1.04 -6.62 11.14
CA HIS A 263 -1.93 -6.11 12.15
C HIS A 263 -3.26 -5.74 11.51
N ASP A 264 -4.28 -6.52 11.86
CA ASP A 264 -5.68 -6.29 11.45
C ASP A 264 -5.91 -6.24 9.92
N PRO A 265 -5.58 -7.33 9.19
CA PRO A 265 -5.69 -7.37 7.73
C PRO A 265 -7.12 -7.11 7.24
N ALA A 266 -8.14 -7.52 8.01
CA ALA A 266 -9.54 -7.32 7.62
C ALA A 266 -9.92 -5.82 7.62
N THR A 267 -9.46 -5.04 8.61
CA THR A 267 -9.64 -3.57 8.61
C THR A 267 -8.84 -2.91 7.49
N LYS A 268 -7.61 -3.37 7.19
CA LYS A 268 -6.84 -2.82 6.05
C LYS A 268 -7.58 -3.03 4.72
N ILE A 269 -8.12 -4.21 4.49
CA ILE A 269 -8.91 -4.52 3.29
C ILE A 269 -10.18 -3.67 3.23
N ALA A 270 -10.87 -3.49 4.37
CA ALA A 270 -12.08 -2.67 4.44
C ALA A 270 -11.77 -1.17 4.20
N ALA A 271 -10.63 -0.68 4.67
CA ALA A 271 -10.11 0.68 4.39
C ALA A 271 -9.84 0.88 2.88
N LEU A 272 -9.10 -0.04 2.26
CA LEU A 272 -8.83 0.01 0.82
C LEU A 272 -10.11 -0.02 -0.01
N LYS A 273 -11.10 -0.82 0.38
CA LYS A 273 -12.42 -0.83 -0.25
C LYS A 273 -13.10 0.54 -0.13
N SER A 274 -13.12 1.12 1.07
CA SER A 274 -13.69 2.47 1.31
C SER A 274 -13.02 3.53 0.45
N TRP A 275 -11.69 3.49 0.31
CA TRP A 275 -10.94 4.41 -0.55
C TRP A 275 -11.19 4.16 -2.04
N ASN A 276 -11.34 2.91 -2.45
CA ASN A 276 -11.72 2.57 -3.82
C ASN A 276 -13.12 3.11 -4.16
N GLU A 277 -14.08 2.99 -3.25
CA GLU A 277 -15.44 3.52 -3.44
C GLU A 277 -15.45 5.05 -3.48
N ARG A 278 -14.85 5.73 -2.49
CA ARG A 278 -14.82 7.20 -2.40
C ARG A 278 -13.95 7.83 -3.48
N PHE A 279 -12.69 7.44 -3.52
CA PHE A 279 -11.65 8.13 -4.29
C PHE A 279 -11.20 7.36 -5.54
N GLY A 280 -11.71 6.13 -5.74
CA GLY A 280 -11.25 5.30 -6.85
C GLY A 280 -9.79 4.93 -6.71
N ALA A 281 -9.34 4.74 -5.46
CA ALA A 281 -7.99 4.30 -5.13
C ALA A 281 -7.80 2.85 -5.57
N GLU A 282 -6.77 2.61 -6.37
CA GLU A 282 -6.41 1.32 -6.93
C GLU A 282 -4.95 1.03 -6.64
N LEU A 283 -4.66 -0.17 -6.13
CA LEU A 283 -3.29 -0.60 -5.89
C LEU A 283 -2.55 -0.68 -7.23
N VAL A 284 -1.35 -0.13 -7.26
CA VAL A 284 -0.41 -0.26 -8.38
C VAL A 284 0.66 -1.26 -8.00
N CYS A 285 1.25 -1.07 -6.82
CA CYS A 285 2.43 -1.80 -6.39
C CYS A 285 2.39 -2.12 -4.91
N GLY A 286 2.91 -3.31 -4.55
CA GLY A 286 3.21 -3.68 -3.18
C GLY A 286 4.62 -4.27 -3.09
N PHE A 287 5.52 -3.54 -2.42
CA PHE A 287 6.82 -4.05 -2.00
C PHE A 287 6.79 -4.20 -0.50
N ALA A 288 7.54 -5.15 0.06
CA ALA A 288 7.68 -5.45 1.50
C ALA A 288 7.05 -4.44 2.48
N SER A 289 7.50 -3.17 2.47
CA SER A 289 7.02 -2.09 3.35
C SER A 289 6.19 -0.99 2.69
N VAL A 290 6.06 -0.92 1.36
CA VAL A 290 5.44 0.21 0.64
C VAL A 290 4.26 -0.25 -0.22
N LEU A 291 3.13 0.44 -0.12
CA LEU A 291 2.03 0.37 -1.07
C LEU A 291 1.96 1.64 -1.90
N ASN A 292 1.81 1.50 -3.20
CA ASN A 292 1.53 2.60 -4.11
C ASN A 292 0.13 2.45 -4.70
N LEU A 293 -0.64 3.53 -4.70
CA LEU A 293 -1.99 3.59 -5.21
C LEU A 293 -2.12 4.69 -6.25
N LYS A 294 -2.95 4.45 -7.26
CA LYS A 294 -3.44 5.46 -8.20
C LYS A 294 -4.89 5.79 -7.88
N VAL A 295 -5.26 7.05 -8.02
CA VAL A 295 -6.53 7.60 -7.54
C VAL A 295 -7.22 8.30 -8.70
N THR A 296 -8.48 7.95 -8.96
CA THR A 296 -9.23 8.54 -10.08
C THR A 296 -10.11 9.72 -9.67
N ARG A 297 -10.38 9.85 -8.36
CA ARG A 297 -11.18 10.91 -7.75
C ARG A 297 -10.45 11.39 -6.49
N PRO A 298 -9.36 12.18 -6.63
CA PRO A 298 -8.65 12.71 -5.47
C PRO A 298 -9.60 13.57 -4.60
N PRO A 299 -9.29 13.77 -3.31
CA PRO A 299 -10.04 14.68 -2.45
C PRO A 299 -10.26 16.03 -3.11
N THR A 300 -11.45 16.59 -2.95
CA THR A 300 -11.86 17.83 -3.63
C THR A 300 -11.85 19.05 -2.71
N SER A 301 -11.60 18.82 -1.41
CA SER A 301 -11.46 19.87 -0.41
C SER A 301 -10.33 19.52 0.56
N ILE A 302 -9.73 20.55 1.15
CA ILE A 302 -8.67 20.37 2.13
C ILE A 302 -9.17 19.67 3.42
N GLN A 303 -10.45 19.85 3.78
CA GLN A 303 -11.05 19.14 4.92
C GLN A 303 -11.22 17.64 4.63
N GLU A 304 -11.62 17.28 3.41
CA GLU A 304 -11.69 15.88 2.98
C GLU A 304 -10.30 15.25 2.93
N ALA A 305 -9.31 15.98 2.42
CA ALA A 305 -7.92 15.52 2.39
C ALA A 305 -7.32 15.35 3.80
N PHE A 306 -7.70 16.21 4.75
CA PHE A 306 -7.27 16.09 6.15
C PHE A 306 -7.89 14.87 6.84
N ALA A 307 -9.17 14.61 6.60
CA ALA A 307 -9.82 13.39 7.09
C ALA A 307 -9.11 12.14 6.52
N LEU A 308 -8.78 12.15 5.22
CA LEU A 308 -8.03 11.07 4.59
C LEU A 308 -6.59 10.94 5.16
N ALA A 309 -5.91 12.05 5.47
CA ALA A 309 -4.58 12.02 6.09
C ALA A 309 -4.60 11.30 7.45
N ILE A 310 -5.64 11.51 8.25
CA ILE A 310 -5.85 10.78 9.51
C ILE A 310 -6.04 9.28 9.23
N GLU A 311 -6.86 8.93 8.25
CA GLU A 311 -7.10 7.53 7.87
C GLU A 311 -5.81 6.85 7.40
N HIS A 312 -4.99 7.54 6.59
CA HIS A 312 -3.69 7.05 6.14
C HIS A 312 -2.69 6.90 7.28
N ASP A 313 -2.63 7.84 8.21
CA ASP A 313 -1.72 7.74 9.37
C ASP A 313 -2.06 6.50 10.21
N HIS A 314 -3.35 6.26 10.44
CA HIS A 314 -3.82 5.07 11.12
C HIS A 314 -3.54 3.77 10.33
N PHE A 315 -3.66 3.85 9.00
CA PHE A 315 -3.40 2.72 8.14
C PHE A 315 -1.90 2.39 8.07
N ALA A 316 -1.03 3.39 8.01
CA ALA A 316 0.40 3.26 7.75
C ALA A 316 1.15 4.58 8.09
N SER A 317 1.37 4.83 9.38
CA SER A 317 1.94 6.10 9.88
C SER A 317 3.36 6.38 9.39
N ASP A 318 4.13 5.36 9.01
CA ASP A 318 5.58 5.51 8.79
C ASP A 318 5.91 6.44 7.64
N LYS A 319 5.05 6.52 6.61
CA LYS A 319 5.27 7.47 5.51
C LYS A 319 5.36 8.89 6.05
N ARG A 320 4.44 9.27 6.93
CA ARG A 320 4.38 10.61 7.50
C ARG A 320 5.48 10.81 8.54
N THR A 321 5.63 9.89 9.48
CA THR A 321 6.58 10.03 10.60
C THR A 321 8.03 10.04 10.14
N LEU A 322 8.42 9.18 9.19
CA LEU A 322 9.78 9.13 8.66
C LEU A 322 10.11 10.28 7.73
N SER A 323 9.10 10.83 7.02
CA SER A 323 9.27 12.02 6.20
C SER A 323 9.24 13.32 7.02
N GLY A 324 8.89 13.25 8.31
CA GLY A 324 8.75 14.41 9.18
C GLY A 324 7.59 15.33 8.82
N LEU A 325 6.60 14.84 8.06
CA LEU A 325 5.44 15.63 7.63
C LEU A 325 4.45 15.83 8.79
N SER A 326 3.89 17.03 8.88
CA SER A 326 2.71 17.27 9.72
C SER A 326 1.46 16.62 9.09
N LEU A 327 0.40 16.41 9.87
CA LEU A 327 -0.87 15.92 9.32
C LEU A 327 -1.45 16.87 8.28
N ARG A 328 -1.34 18.19 8.52
CA ARG A 328 -1.81 19.21 7.57
C ARG A 328 -0.97 19.29 6.29
N ASP A 329 0.33 19.06 6.37
CA ASP A 329 1.17 18.98 5.17
C ASP A 329 0.84 17.73 4.35
N TYR A 330 0.63 16.60 5.02
CA TYR A 330 0.22 15.38 4.34
C TYR A 330 -1.17 15.51 3.69
N ALA A 331 -2.10 16.21 4.34
CA ALA A 331 -3.39 16.55 3.73
C ALA A 331 -3.23 17.35 2.43
N ARG A 332 -2.30 18.32 2.39
CA ARG A 332 -2.02 19.08 1.15
C ARG A 332 -1.47 18.18 0.05
N THR A 333 -0.55 17.26 0.36
CA THR A 333 -0.03 16.33 -0.64
C THR A 333 -1.13 15.43 -1.19
N LEU A 334 -2.05 14.96 -0.34
CA LEU A 334 -3.19 14.15 -0.77
C LEU A 334 -4.19 14.93 -1.63
N LEU A 335 -4.36 16.24 -1.36
CA LEU A 335 -5.20 17.13 -2.18
C LEU A 335 -4.59 17.39 -3.55
N ALA A 336 -3.26 17.49 -3.63
CA ALA A 336 -2.53 17.86 -4.85
C ALA A 336 -2.20 16.67 -5.76
N SER A 337 -2.39 15.42 -5.31
CA SER A 337 -1.86 14.23 -5.97
C SER A 337 -2.92 13.19 -6.31
N ASP A 338 -2.78 12.57 -7.48
CA ASP A 338 -3.55 11.40 -7.92
C ASP A 338 -2.84 10.08 -7.58
N ARG A 339 -1.76 10.16 -6.80
CA ARG A 339 -0.93 9.02 -6.38
C ARG A 339 -0.74 9.05 -4.89
N TRP A 340 -0.94 7.91 -4.25
CA TRP A 340 -0.68 7.76 -2.83
C TRP A 340 0.37 6.71 -2.57
N GLN A 341 1.22 7.00 -1.60
CA GLN A 341 2.20 6.06 -1.09
C GLN A 341 1.96 5.87 0.41
N LEU A 342 1.86 4.62 0.82
CA LEU A 342 1.71 4.19 2.21
C LEU A 342 2.94 3.37 2.58
N MET A 343 3.43 3.53 3.81
CA MET A 343 4.64 2.83 4.28
C MET A 343 4.40 2.25 5.67
N ALA A 344 4.79 0.98 5.86
CA ALA A 344 4.80 0.27 7.13
C ALA A 344 6.09 -0.54 7.23
N LYS A 345 6.95 -0.22 8.20
CA LYS A 345 8.25 -0.86 8.43
C LYS A 345 8.21 -1.85 9.60
N PRO A 346 9.11 -2.86 9.57
CA PRO A 346 9.37 -3.79 10.68
C PRO A 346 9.68 -3.21 12.05
#